data_AF-Q1L339-F1
#
_entry.id   AF-Q1L339-F1
#
_cell.length_a   1.000
_cell.length_b   1.000
_cell.length_c   1.000
_cell.angle_alpha   90.00
_cell.angle_beta   90.00
_cell.angle_gamma   90.00
#
_symmetry.space_group_name_H-M   'P 1'
#
loop_
_entity.id
_entity.type
_entity.pdbx_description
1 polymer ?
#
loop_
_entity_poly.entity_id
_entity_poly.type
_entity_poly.pdbx_seq_one_letter_code
_entity_poly.pdbx_strand_id
1 'polypeptide(L)'
;ATVLAQAMIQEGLKNVTSGANPVGIRTGIGRAVERAVEALQEVSKPVQDKESIAQVGAISANDPEIGEYISEAMEKVGNDGVITIEESRGFKTELEVVEGMQFDRGYLSPYMVTDSEKMIAELDNPYILITDKKISSIQDLVPLLEQIVQQSRPILIIADDVDGDAMTNQVLNKIRGTFNVIAV
;
A
#
# COMPACT_ATOMS: atom_id res chain seq x y z
N ALA A 1 -13.16 -7.75 10.11
CA ALA A 1 -13.38 -6.57 10.97
C ALA A 1 -14.85 -6.13 11.02
N THR A 2 -15.52 -5.97 9.87
CA THR A 2 -16.90 -5.45 9.77
C THR A 2 -17.95 -6.26 10.55
N VAL A 3 -17.92 -7.59 10.48
CA VAL A 3 -18.85 -8.48 11.22
C VAL A 3 -18.68 -8.35 12.74
N LEU A 4 -17.43 -8.29 13.23
CA LEU A 4 -17.14 -8.09 14.64
C LEU A 4 -17.61 -6.70 15.11
N ALA A 5 -17.35 -5.66 14.32
CA ALA A 5 -17.81 -4.31 14.61
C ALA A 5 -19.34 -4.25 14.70
N GLN A 6 -20.05 -4.88 13.75
CA GLN A 6 -21.51 -4.98 13.78
C GLN A 6 -22.00 -5.67 15.06
N ALA A 7 -21.43 -6.82 15.43
CA ALA A 7 -21.80 -7.55 16.63
C ALA A 7 -21.56 -6.72 17.90
N MET A 8 -20.41 -6.05 18.01
CA MET A 8 -20.07 -5.17 19.13
C MET A 8 -21.04 -3.98 19.24
N ILE A 9 -21.41 -3.38 18.11
CA ILE A 9 -22.38 -2.26 18.07
C ILE A 9 -23.77 -2.76 18.51
N GLN A 10 -24.24 -3.87 17.95
CA GLN A 10 -25.55 -4.42 18.23
C GLN A 10 -25.71 -4.78 19.72
N GLU A 11 -24.77 -5.55 20.27
CA GLU A 11 -24.80 -5.92 21.68
C GLU A 11 -24.52 -4.72 22.60
N GLY A 12 -23.66 -3.79 22.20
CA GLY A 12 -23.44 -2.54 22.92
C GLY A 12 -24.71 -1.72 23.07
N LEU A 13 -25.43 -1.48 21.97
CA LEU A 13 -26.69 -0.72 21.96
C LEU A 13 -27.79 -1.40 22.81
N LYS A 14 -27.88 -2.73 22.75
CA LYS A 14 -28.83 -3.50 23.58
C LYS A 14 -28.59 -3.32 25.08
N ASN A 15 -27.33 -3.28 25.50
CA ASN A 15 -26.99 -3.06 26.92
C ASN A 15 -27.21 -1.60 27.32
N VAL A 16 -26.90 -0.63 26.45
CA VAL A 16 -27.16 0.80 26.71
C VAL A 16 -28.66 1.08 26.83
N THR A 17 -29.49 0.53 25.94
CA THR A 17 -30.95 0.67 26.00
C THR A 17 -31.55 0.03 27.26
N SER A 18 -30.86 -0.95 27.85
CA SER A 18 -31.21 -1.56 29.13
C SER A 18 -30.76 -0.75 30.36
N GLY A 19 -30.19 0.45 30.15
CA GLY A 19 -29.80 1.38 31.22
C GLY A 19 -28.34 1.28 31.68
N ALA A 20 -27.52 0.46 31.03
CA ALA A 20 -26.10 0.37 31.36
C ALA A 20 -25.31 1.61 30.88
N ASN A 21 -24.29 2.01 31.64
CA ASN A 21 -23.46 3.18 31.32
C ASN A 21 -22.60 2.92 30.06
N PRO A 22 -22.78 3.70 28.97
CA PRO A 22 -22.01 3.53 27.72
C PRO A 22 -20.49 3.65 27.92
N VAL A 23 -20.04 4.52 28.82
CA VAL A 23 -18.62 4.70 29.13
C VAL A 23 -18.06 3.44 29.81
N GLY A 24 -18.82 2.85 30.72
CA GLY A 24 -18.46 1.59 31.38
C GLY A 24 -18.34 0.43 30.39
N ILE A 25 -19.30 0.31 29.46
CA ILE A 25 -19.28 -0.71 28.41
C ILE A 25 -18.05 -0.54 27.51
N ARG A 26 -17.77 0.67 27.03
CA ARG A 26 -16.60 0.94 26.18
C ARG A 26 -15.30 0.56 26.88
N THR A 27 -15.13 0.95 28.14
CA THR A 27 -13.93 0.60 28.93
C THR A 27 -13.82 -0.91 29.15
N GLY A 28 -14.95 -1.59 29.42
CA GLY A 28 -14.99 -3.04 29.56
C GLY A 28 -14.59 -3.77 28.27
N ILE A 29 -15.10 -3.32 27.12
CA ILE A 29 -14.72 -3.84 25.80
C ILE A 29 -13.23 -3.64 25.56
N GLY A 30 -12.68 -2.46 25.86
CA GLY A 30 -11.23 -2.19 25.70
C GLY A 30 -10.37 -3.18 26.47
N ARG A 31 -10.66 -3.37 27.76
CA ARG A 31 -9.94 -4.34 28.61
C ARG A 31 -10.11 -5.79 28.14
N ALA A 32 -11.30 -6.15 27.65
CA ALA A 32 -11.54 -7.47 27.11
C ALA A 32 -10.76 -7.72 25.81
N VAL A 33 -10.67 -6.71 24.93
CA VAL A 33 -9.87 -6.77 23.70
C VAL A 33 -8.39 -6.91 24.02
N GLU A 34 -7.86 -6.12 24.96
CA GLU A 34 -6.47 -6.24 25.42
C GLU A 34 -6.15 -7.67 25.86
N ARG A 35 -6.97 -8.23 26.77
CA ARG A 35 -6.76 -9.60 27.26
C ARG A 35 -6.93 -10.65 26.15
N ALA A 36 -7.85 -10.44 25.22
CA ALA A 36 -8.03 -11.32 24.08
C ALA A 36 -6.82 -11.30 23.14
N VAL A 37 -6.23 -10.13 22.88
CA VAL A 37 -5.02 -9.99 22.06
C VAL A 37 -3.83 -10.68 22.73
N GLU A 38 -3.64 -10.52 24.04
CA GLU A 38 -2.61 -11.24 24.79
C GLU A 38 -2.77 -12.76 24.65
N ALA A 39 -3.98 -13.28 24.87
CA ALA A 39 -4.25 -14.71 24.73
C ALA A 39 -4.04 -15.20 23.29
N LEU A 40 -4.36 -14.38 22.29
CA LEU A 40 -4.09 -14.69 20.87
C LEU A 40 -2.59 -14.76 20.58
N GLN A 41 -1.79 -13.88 21.19
CA GLN A 41 -0.32 -13.93 21.06
C GLN A 41 0.24 -15.20 21.71
N GLU A 42 -0.26 -15.60 22.88
CA GLU A 42 0.16 -16.83 23.58
C GLU A 42 -0.10 -18.11 22.75
N VAL A 43 -1.19 -18.16 21.99
CA VAL A 43 -1.50 -19.32 21.12
C VAL A 43 -0.93 -19.19 19.71
N SER A 44 -0.34 -18.04 19.36
CA SER A 44 0.25 -17.81 18.05
C SER A 44 1.45 -18.75 17.84
N LYS A 45 1.57 -19.29 16.63
CA LYS A 45 2.70 -20.13 16.25
C LYS A 45 3.58 -19.33 15.28
N PRO A 46 4.83 -19.00 15.65
CA PRO A 46 5.73 -18.32 14.74
C PRO A 46 6.08 -19.24 13.57
N VAL A 47 6.11 -18.66 12.37
CA VAL A 47 6.50 -19.33 11.13
C VAL A 47 7.91 -18.84 10.79
N GLN A 48 8.90 -19.73 10.81
CA GLN A 48 10.31 -19.36 10.59
C GLN A 48 11.00 -20.21 9.53
N ASP A 49 10.54 -21.44 9.34
CA ASP A 49 11.09 -22.37 8.37
C ASP A 49 10.40 -22.27 7.00
N LYS A 50 11.18 -22.54 5.96
CA LYS A 50 10.77 -22.54 4.55
C LYS A 50 9.54 -23.41 4.30
N GLU A 51 9.47 -24.57 4.95
CA GLU A 51 8.37 -25.53 4.81
C GLU A 51 7.05 -24.96 5.35
N SER A 52 7.08 -24.37 6.54
CA SER A 52 5.92 -23.72 7.15
C SER A 52 5.46 -22.49 6.34
N ILE A 53 6.40 -21.71 5.78
CA ILE A 53 6.07 -20.59 4.86
C ILE A 53 5.34 -21.12 3.61
N ALA A 54 5.88 -22.17 2.98
CA ALA A 54 5.28 -22.77 1.80
C ALA A 54 3.88 -23.33 2.10
N GLN A 55 3.72 -23.99 3.26
CA GLN A 55 2.44 -24.53 3.68
C GLN A 55 1.39 -23.44 3.91
N VAL A 56 1.74 -22.35 4.60
CA VAL A 56 0.82 -21.23 4.83
C VAL A 56 0.45 -20.55 3.51
N GLY A 57 1.44 -20.32 2.64
CA GLY A 57 1.23 -19.78 1.30
C GLY A 57 0.28 -20.65 0.47
N ALA A 58 0.51 -21.96 0.46
CA ALA A 58 -0.29 -22.93 -0.28
C ALA A 58 -1.74 -22.98 0.21
N ILE A 59 -1.97 -22.97 1.53
CA ILE A 59 -3.32 -22.96 2.11
C ILE A 59 -4.02 -21.64 1.78
N SER A 60 -3.32 -20.51 1.86
CA SER A 60 -3.89 -19.18 1.59
C SER A 60 -4.23 -18.99 0.12
N ALA A 61 -3.39 -19.50 -0.79
CA ALA A 61 -3.60 -19.42 -2.24
C ALA A 61 -4.52 -20.55 -2.77
N ASN A 62 -4.78 -21.58 -1.94
CA ASN A 62 -5.40 -22.83 -2.36
C ASN A 62 -4.65 -23.49 -3.55
N ASP A 63 -3.33 -23.33 -3.58
CA ASP A 63 -2.45 -23.82 -4.64
C ASP A 63 -1.04 -24.16 -4.07
N PRO A 64 -0.62 -25.43 -4.09
CA PRO A 64 0.70 -25.84 -3.63
C PRO A 64 1.88 -25.17 -4.36
N GLU A 65 1.77 -24.94 -5.67
CA GLU A 65 2.87 -24.39 -6.48
C GLU A 65 3.13 -22.92 -6.11
N ILE A 66 2.06 -22.16 -5.84
CA ILE A 66 2.16 -20.77 -5.37
C ILE A 66 2.83 -20.70 -3.98
N GLY A 67 2.53 -21.65 -3.09
CA GLY A 67 3.20 -21.75 -1.79
C GLY A 67 4.71 -21.92 -1.93
N GLU A 68 5.16 -22.78 -2.87
CA GLU A 68 6.57 -22.97 -3.17
C GLU A 68 7.22 -21.68 -3.68
N TYR A 69 6.61 -20.98 -4.64
CA TYR A 69 7.13 -19.70 -5.16
C TYR A 69 7.25 -18.62 -4.07
N ILE A 70 6.24 -18.48 -3.19
CA ILE A 70 6.28 -17.52 -2.08
C ILE A 70 7.46 -17.83 -1.15
N SER A 71 7.64 -19.11 -0.83
CA SER A 71 8.70 -19.55 0.06
C SER A 71 10.10 -19.33 -0.53
N GLU A 72 10.27 -19.62 -1.82
CA GLU A 72 11.51 -19.30 -2.55
C GLU A 72 11.77 -17.79 -2.66
N ALA A 73 10.72 -16.99 -2.87
CA ALA A 73 10.84 -15.54 -2.91
C ALA A 73 11.34 -15.01 -1.56
N MET A 74 10.69 -15.40 -0.45
CA MET A 74 11.07 -14.98 0.91
C MET A 74 12.49 -15.40 1.29
N GLU A 75 12.96 -16.57 0.83
CA GLU A 75 14.35 -17.00 1.07
C GLU A 75 15.37 -16.09 0.36
N LYS A 76 15.04 -15.59 -0.84
CA LYS A 76 15.93 -14.70 -1.60
C LYS A 76 15.91 -13.26 -1.09
N VAL A 77 14.75 -12.72 -0.73
CA VAL A 77 14.60 -11.30 -0.32
C VAL A 77 14.71 -11.09 1.20
N GLY A 78 14.62 -12.16 2.00
CA GLY A 78 14.56 -12.10 3.45
C GLY A 78 13.17 -11.78 3.99
N ASN A 79 12.99 -11.81 5.32
CA ASN A 79 11.69 -11.62 5.96
C ASN A 79 11.09 -10.22 5.77
N ASP A 80 11.94 -9.21 5.59
CA ASP A 80 11.55 -7.81 5.42
C ASP A 80 11.57 -7.37 3.94
N GLY A 81 11.77 -8.32 3.02
CA GLY A 81 11.81 -8.06 1.60
C GLY A 81 10.42 -7.76 1.02
N VAL A 82 10.39 -6.92 0.00
CA VAL A 82 9.16 -6.57 -0.71
C VAL A 82 8.94 -7.55 -1.85
N ILE A 83 7.76 -8.17 -1.90
CA ILE A 83 7.35 -9.06 -2.98
C ILE A 83 6.28 -8.34 -3.79
N THR A 84 6.53 -8.16 -5.09
CA THR A 84 5.57 -7.63 -6.05
C THR A 84 5.11 -8.74 -7.00
N ILE A 85 3.89 -8.62 -7.51
CA ILE A 85 3.32 -9.56 -8.48
C ILE A 85 3.04 -8.78 -9.76
N GLU A 86 3.60 -9.26 -10.87
CA GLU A 86 3.38 -8.69 -12.20
C GLU A 86 2.74 -9.73 -13.12
N GLU A 87 1.82 -9.28 -13.99
CA GLU A 87 1.22 -10.15 -15.00
C GLU A 87 2.18 -10.33 -16.18
N SER A 88 2.69 -11.55 -16.35
CA SER A 88 3.50 -11.92 -17.53
C SER A 88 2.62 -12.35 -18.70
N ARG A 89 3.08 -12.08 -19.93
CA ARG A 89 2.45 -12.59 -21.17
C ARG A 89 2.81 -14.05 -21.46
N GLY A 90 3.72 -14.64 -20.68
CA GLY A 90 4.13 -16.04 -20.79
C GLY A 90 3.15 -17.01 -20.12
N PHE A 91 3.29 -18.30 -20.43
CA PHE A 91 2.53 -19.37 -19.77
C PHE A 91 3.14 -19.85 -18.45
N LYS A 92 4.35 -19.39 -18.13
CA LYS A 92 5.10 -19.82 -16.95
C LYS A 92 5.12 -18.69 -15.92
N THR A 93 4.93 -19.06 -14.66
CA THR A 93 5.23 -18.21 -13.52
C THR A 93 6.74 -18.20 -13.33
N GLU A 94 7.31 -17.00 -13.21
CA GLU A 94 8.75 -16.82 -13.03
C GLU A 94 9.00 -15.99 -11.77
N LEU A 95 10.08 -16.32 -11.05
CA LEU A 95 10.52 -15.58 -9.88
C LEU A 95 11.80 -14.82 -10.24
N GLU A 96 11.69 -13.51 -10.37
CA GLU A 96 12.82 -12.60 -10.61
C GLU A 96 13.11 -11.79 -9.35
N VAL A 97 14.39 -11.64 -9.02
CA VAL A 97 14.84 -10.75 -7.93
C VAL A 97 15.51 -9.56 -8.59
N VAL A 98 14.90 -8.40 -8.41
CA VAL A 98 15.41 -7.12 -8.92
C VAL A 98 15.88 -6.26 -7.75
N GLU A 99 16.94 -5.48 -7.97
CA GLU A 99 17.38 -4.47 -7.01
C GLU A 99 16.37 -3.32 -7.01
N GLY A 100 15.79 -3.03 -5.84
CA GLY A 100 14.75 -2.03 -5.67
C GLY A 100 14.69 -1.47 -4.26
N MET A 101 13.76 -0.55 -4.04
CA MET A 101 13.58 0.15 -2.76
C MET A 101 12.10 0.50 -2.59
N GLN A 102 11.60 0.32 -1.38
CA GLN A 102 10.31 0.83 -0.92
C GLN A 102 10.53 1.80 0.23
N PHE A 103 9.70 2.83 0.31
CA PHE A 103 9.68 3.78 1.41
C PHE A 103 8.24 4.15 1.76
N ASP A 104 7.99 4.53 3.01
CA ASP A 104 6.65 4.78 3.54
C ASP A 104 6.14 6.20 3.20
N ARG A 105 6.02 6.49 1.90
CA ARG A 105 5.36 7.70 1.38
C ARG A 105 4.42 7.32 0.24
N GLY A 106 3.24 7.94 0.23
CA GLY A 106 2.25 7.76 -0.84
C GLY A 106 2.15 9.00 -1.72
N TYR A 107 1.41 8.87 -2.83
CA TYR A 107 1.12 10.01 -3.70
C TYR A 107 0.34 11.11 -2.96
N LEU A 108 0.60 12.37 -3.30
CA LEU A 108 0.01 13.52 -2.61
C LEU A 108 -1.49 13.72 -2.89
N SER A 109 -2.01 13.15 -3.98
CA SER A 109 -3.42 13.29 -4.36
C SER A 109 -3.99 11.99 -4.91
N PRO A 110 -5.21 11.57 -4.50
CA PRO A 110 -5.90 10.41 -5.08
C PRO A 110 -6.12 10.50 -6.59
N TYR A 111 -6.07 11.70 -7.17
CA TYR A 111 -6.18 11.89 -8.62
C TYR A 111 -4.90 11.53 -9.39
N MET A 112 -3.81 11.17 -8.69
CA MET A 112 -2.55 10.73 -9.30
C MET A 112 -2.52 9.24 -9.63
N VAL A 113 -3.57 8.48 -9.28
CA VAL A 113 -3.68 7.05 -9.63
C VAL A 113 -3.69 6.84 -11.14
N THR A 114 -3.11 5.73 -11.58
CA THR A 114 -3.21 5.24 -12.97
C THR A 114 -4.27 4.16 -13.08
N ASP A 115 -4.40 3.32 -12.06
CA ASP A 115 -5.47 2.35 -11.91
C ASP A 115 -6.46 2.86 -10.87
N SER A 116 -7.63 3.32 -11.34
CA SER A 116 -8.71 3.84 -10.48
C SER A 116 -9.46 2.76 -9.72
N GLU A 117 -9.36 1.48 -10.11
CA GLU A 117 -10.00 0.37 -9.40
C GLU A 117 -9.14 -0.09 -8.24
N LYS A 118 -7.83 -0.30 -8.49
CA LYS A 118 -6.88 -0.70 -7.45
C LYS A 118 -6.41 0.47 -6.59
N MET A 119 -6.63 1.72 -7.04
CA MET A 119 -6.07 2.93 -6.45
C MET A 119 -4.53 2.88 -6.40
N ILE A 120 -3.91 2.44 -7.49
CA ILE A 120 -2.44 2.30 -7.62
C ILE A 120 -1.92 3.24 -8.70
N ALA A 121 -0.68 3.68 -8.49
CA ALA A 121 0.11 4.55 -9.34
C ALA A 121 1.25 3.73 -9.97
N GLU A 122 1.06 3.26 -11.20
CA GLU A 122 2.02 2.44 -11.98
C GLU A 122 2.63 3.28 -13.10
N LEU A 123 3.95 3.46 -13.06
CA LEU A 123 4.69 4.23 -14.07
C LEU A 123 5.66 3.32 -14.82
N ASP A 124 5.47 3.20 -16.13
CA ASP A 124 6.40 2.47 -16.99
C ASP A 124 7.55 3.39 -17.44
N ASN A 125 8.80 2.96 -17.20
CA ASN A 125 10.02 3.68 -17.56
C ASN A 125 9.97 5.19 -17.25
N PRO A 126 9.69 5.63 -15.99
CA PRO A 126 9.59 7.04 -15.66
C PRO A 126 10.96 7.74 -15.57
N TYR A 127 10.95 9.06 -15.73
CA TYR A 127 11.99 9.92 -15.17
C TYR A 127 11.77 10.11 -13.67
N ILE A 128 12.85 10.15 -12.89
CA ILE A 128 12.77 10.35 -11.44
C ILE A 128 13.47 11.67 -11.10
N LEU A 129 12.70 12.62 -10.57
CA LEU A 129 13.21 13.87 -10.01
C LEU A 129 13.27 13.74 -8.49
N ILE A 130 14.44 13.99 -7.90
CA ILE A 130 14.64 13.94 -6.45
C ILE A 130 15.15 15.29 -5.99
N THR A 131 14.51 15.87 -4.98
CA THR A 131 14.92 17.13 -4.36
C THR A 131 14.59 17.13 -2.87
N ASP A 132 15.39 17.82 -2.07
CA ASP A 132 15.15 18.05 -0.65
C ASP A 132 14.35 19.34 -0.39
N LYS A 133 14.01 20.07 -1.45
CA LYS A 133 13.26 21.32 -1.38
C LYS A 133 11.77 21.10 -1.55
N LYS A 134 11.00 21.90 -0.83
CA LYS A 134 9.57 22.10 -1.07
C LYS A 134 9.34 22.76 -2.44
N ILE A 135 8.40 22.21 -3.21
CA ILE A 135 7.99 22.72 -4.53
C ILE A 135 6.60 23.35 -4.40
N SER A 136 6.55 24.67 -4.30
CA SER A 136 5.27 25.39 -4.25
C SER A 136 4.85 25.94 -5.62
N SER A 137 5.81 26.34 -6.46
CA SER A 137 5.53 26.93 -7.77
C SER A 137 5.83 25.99 -8.93
N ILE A 138 4.94 25.98 -9.93
CA ILE A 138 5.16 25.21 -11.15
C ILE A 138 6.34 25.77 -11.97
N GLN A 139 6.67 27.06 -11.82
CA GLN A 139 7.71 27.73 -12.61
C GLN A 139 9.08 27.07 -12.44
N ASP A 140 9.37 26.55 -11.26
CA ASP A 140 10.61 25.84 -10.97
C ASP A 140 10.73 24.52 -11.73
N LEU A 141 9.58 23.94 -12.14
CA LEU A 141 9.51 22.67 -12.86
C LEU A 141 9.29 22.84 -14.36
N VAL A 142 8.78 23.98 -14.84
CA VAL A 142 8.44 24.19 -16.26
C VAL A 142 9.58 23.79 -17.21
N PRO A 143 10.84 24.25 -17.02
CA PRO A 143 11.92 23.92 -17.96
C PRO A 143 12.19 22.42 -18.07
N LEU A 144 12.02 21.69 -16.96
CA LEU A 144 12.20 20.23 -16.92
C LEU A 144 11.00 19.52 -17.54
N LEU A 145 9.78 19.94 -17.19
CA LEU A 145 8.54 19.35 -17.68
C LEU A 145 8.43 19.47 -19.20
N GLU A 146 8.83 20.60 -19.79
CA GLU A 146 8.84 20.79 -21.25
C GLU A 146 9.70 19.73 -21.98
N GLN A 147 10.86 19.39 -21.42
CA GLN A 147 11.73 18.37 -22.00
C GLN A 147 11.15 16.96 -21.90
N ILE A 148 10.45 16.67 -20.80
CA ILE A 148 9.90 15.34 -20.55
C ILE A 148 8.61 15.12 -21.35
N VAL A 149 7.76 16.14 -21.46
CA VAL A 149 6.54 16.10 -22.28
C VAL A 149 6.87 15.79 -23.75
N GLN A 150 7.96 16.35 -24.29
CA GLN A 150 8.41 16.03 -25.65
C GLN A 150 8.75 14.55 -25.86
N GLN A 151 9.17 13.86 -24.80
CA GLN A 151 9.55 12.45 -24.86
C GLN A 151 8.38 11.50 -24.55
N SER A 152 7.21 12.04 -24.17
CA SER A 152 6.01 11.25 -23.84
C SER A 152 6.25 10.17 -22.78
N ARG A 153 7.19 10.39 -21.85
CA ARG A 153 7.50 9.48 -20.76
C ARG A 153 6.96 10.02 -19.43
N PRO A 154 6.49 9.16 -18.51
CA PRO A 154 6.02 9.61 -17.21
C PRO A 154 7.16 10.18 -16.34
N ILE A 155 6.80 10.94 -15.30
CA ILE A 155 7.75 11.40 -14.28
C ILE A 155 7.24 11.08 -12.86
N LEU A 156 8.16 10.63 -12.02
CA LEU A 156 8.01 10.54 -10.57
C LEU A 156 8.79 11.68 -9.92
N ILE A 157 8.14 12.49 -9.10
CA ILE A 157 8.75 13.57 -8.33
C ILE A 157 8.78 13.14 -6.86
N ILE A 158 9.97 13.10 -6.27
CA ILE A 158 10.20 12.85 -4.85
C ILE A 158 10.75 14.15 -4.26
N ALA A 159 9.95 14.78 -3.39
CA ALA A 159 10.30 16.06 -2.77
C ALA A 159 10.01 16.05 -1.26
N ASP A 160 10.46 17.07 -0.53
CA ASP A 160 10.06 17.24 0.87
C ASP A 160 8.55 17.50 0.99
N ASP A 161 8.01 18.32 0.08
CA ASP A 161 6.59 18.62 -0.06
C ASP A 161 6.31 19.22 -1.46
N VAL A 162 5.12 18.97 -2.01
CA VAL A 162 4.62 19.63 -3.24
C VAL A 162 3.25 20.21 -2.96
N ASP A 163 3.14 21.54 -2.98
CA ASP A 163 1.90 22.25 -2.64
C ASP A 163 1.60 23.39 -3.61
N GLY A 164 0.66 24.26 -3.22
CA GLY A 164 0.36 25.49 -3.95
C GLY A 164 -0.10 25.28 -5.41
N ASP A 165 0.42 26.13 -6.29
CA ASP A 165 0.12 26.06 -7.72
C ASP A 165 0.80 24.86 -8.40
N ALA A 166 1.94 24.38 -7.89
CA ALA A 166 2.60 23.19 -8.41
C ALA A 166 1.69 21.95 -8.29
N MET A 167 1.16 21.68 -7.10
CA MET A 167 0.26 20.53 -6.86
C MET A 167 -1.00 20.63 -7.73
N THR A 168 -1.65 21.79 -7.76
CA THR A 168 -2.89 22.01 -8.51
C THR A 168 -2.68 21.77 -10.01
N ASN A 169 -1.59 22.29 -10.56
CA ASN A 169 -1.28 22.10 -11.98
C ASN A 169 -0.96 20.64 -12.32
N GLN A 170 -0.21 19.93 -11.47
CA GLN A 170 0.11 18.51 -11.72
C GLN A 170 -1.14 17.64 -11.74
N VAL A 171 -2.05 17.84 -10.77
CA VAL A 171 -3.34 17.13 -10.73
C VAL A 171 -4.19 17.44 -11.97
N LEU A 172 -4.28 18.71 -12.38
CA LEU A 172 -5.04 19.08 -13.57
C LEU A 172 -4.45 18.47 -14.85
N ASN A 173 -3.13 18.44 -14.99
CA ASN A 173 -2.46 17.83 -16.14
C ASN A 173 -2.68 16.32 -16.21
N LYS A 174 -2.65 15.65 -15.06
CA LYS A 174 -2.96 14.23 -14.92
C LYS A 174 -4.41 13.92 -15.31
N ILE A 175 -5.39 14.67 -14.79
CA ILE A 175 -6.82 14.52 -15.13
C ILE A 175 -7.08 14.75 -16.62
N ARG A 176 -6.39 15.72 -17.22
CA ARG A 176 -6.51 16.03 -18.65
C ARG A 176 -5.77 15.03 -19.55
N GLY A 177 -5.02 14.09 -18.98
CA GLY A 177 -4.21 13.13 -19.74
C GLY A 177 -3.09 13.78 -20.55
N THR A 178 -2.74 15.04 -20.26
CA THR A 178 -1.72 15.79 -21.00
C THR A 178 -0.32 15.29 -20.68
N PHE A 179 -0.10 14.90 -19.42
CA PHE A 179 1.19 14.42 -18.94
C PHE A 179 1.00 13.56 -17.68
N ASN A 180 1.72 12.43 -17.58
CA ASN A 180 1.61 11.51 -16.44
C ASN A 180 2.66 11.86 -15.37
N VAL A 181 2.20 12.52 -14.31
CA VAL A 181 3.01 12.96 -13.15
C VAL A 181 2.49 12.32 -11.89
N ILE A 182 3.42 11.83 -11.08
CA ILE A 182 3.15 11.38 -9.71
C ILE A 182 4.14 12.07 -8.79
N ALA A 183 3.63 12.71 -7.73
CA ALA A 183 4.43 13.38 -6.72
C ALA A 183 4.24 12.68 -5.38
N VAL A 184 5.37 12.44 -4.70
CA VAL A 184 5.51 11.72 -3.43
C VAL A 184 6.35 12.55 -2.47
#